data_AF-A0A2N1BWP6-F1
#
_entry.id   AF-A0A2N1BWP6-F1
#
_cell.length_a   1.000
_cell.length_b   1.000
_cell.length_c   1.000
_cell.angle_alpha   90.00
_cell.angle_beta   90.00
_cell.angle_gamma   90.00
#
_symmetry.space_group_name_H-M   'P 1'
#
loop_
_entity.id
_entity.type
_entity.pdbx_description
1 polymer ?
#
loop_
_entity_poly.entity_id
_entity_poly.type
_entity_poly.pdbx_seq_one_letter_code
_entity_poly.pdbx_strand_id
1 'polypeptide(L)'
;MQTYQFFSCRYLFSSFLTKENSKIDSKVKTTNYKNTLLFIRTITFTGLSVLAIFSTTANAVSITADMSPEVITEYNKQLALQDWPAMHTKLALMDNPYSKLHKVIRKKLKKEAPEGKRRRLMTKEESMLTAKKKRFDYCQASVSFFVDFSERAQTLSTVEQNPLSEDALMKGNGVEYPFTKEQTNSANFRPTQIALTLGWKYKGKGKQYAEAFLASCLAIPVSLYYKEDK
;
A
#
# COMPACT_ATOMS: atom_id res chain seq x y z
N MET A 1 -41.21 -4.50 22.71
CA MET A 1 -41.74 -3.21 23.17
C MET A 1 -40.67 -2.54 24.03
N GLN A 2 -39.80 -1.75 23.40
CA GLN A 2 -39.03 -0.65 23.99
C GLN A 2 -38.38 0.10 22.83
N THR A 3 -38.84 1.33 22.63
CA THR A 3 -38.49 2.24 21.54
C THR A 3 -37.35 3.14 21.98
N TYR A 4 -36.31 3.27 21.16
CA TYR A 4 -35.32 4.35 21.31
C TYR A 4 -35.44 5.31 20.13
N GLN A 5 -35.78 6.55 20.48
CA GLN A 5 -36.01 7.68 19.60
C GLN A 5 -34.69 8.26 19.08
N PHE A 6 -34.72 8.66 17.81
CA PHE A 6 -33.78 9.53 17.13
C PHE A 6 -33.71 10.90 17.81
N PHE A 7 -32.50 11.43 18.01
CA PHE A 7 -32.27 12.87 18.20
C PHE A 7 -31.33 13.38 17.10
N SER A 8 -31.91 14.13 16.16
CA SER A 8 -31.20 15.02 15.24
C SER A 8 -31.22 16.42 15.82
N CYS A 9 -30.07 17.10 15.90
CA CYS A 9 -30.03 18.53 16.20
C CYS A 9 -29.32 19.26 15.06
N ARG A 10 -30.10 19.94 14.22
CA ARG A 10 -29.68 20.99 13.28
C ARG A 10 -30.01 22.33 13.93
N TYR A 11 -29.04 23.22 14.04
CA TYR A 11 -29.21 24.68 14.18
C TYR A 11 -28.04 25.31 13.40
N LEU A 12 -28.23 25.98 12.26
CA LEU A 12 -28.79 27.33 12.04
C LEU A 12 -28.13 28.40 12.91
N PHE A 13 -27.15 29.11 12.35
CA PHE A 13 -26.96 30.54 12.58
C PHE A 13 -26.51 31.22 11.29
N SER A 14 -27.43 32.03 10.75
CA SER A 14 -27.23 33.03 9.72
C SER A 14 -26.83 34.38 10.33
N SER A 15 -26.28 35.24 9.47
CA SER A 15 -26.28 36.70 9.49
C SER A 15 -25.49 37.43 10.59
N PHE A 16 -24.42 38.12 10.18
CA PHE A 16 -24.24 39.55 10.47
C PHE A 16 -23.47 40.21 9.31
N LEU A 17 -24.23 40.77 8.37
CA LEU A 17 -23.80 41.83 7.48
C LEU A 17 -24.46 43.11 8.01
N THR A 18 -23.68 44.04 8.52
CA THR A 18 -24.12 45.42 8.72
C THR A 18 -23.23 46.37 7.94
N LYS A 19 -23.95 47.15 7.15
CA LYS A 19 -23.58 48.18 6.21
C LYS A 19 -23.46 49.49 6.99
N GLU A 20 -22.44 50.32 6.73
CA GLU A 20 -22.57 51.75 6.97
C GLU A 20 -21.70 52.58 6.01
N ASN A 21 -22.31 53.64 5.49
CA ASN A 21 -21.84 54.57 4.47
C ASN A 21 -21.28 55.86 5.11
N SER A 22 -20.33 56.54 4.44
CA SER A 22 -20.29 58.02 4.35
C SER A 22 -19.31 58.48 3.26
N LYS A 23 -19.82 59.06 2.14
CA LYS A 23 -19.73 60.49 1.70
C LYS A 23 -18.29 61.04 1.57
N ILE A 24 -17.74 61.19 0.36
CA ILE A 24 -17.86 62.27 -0.66
C ILE A 24 -17.26 63.62 -0.23
N ASP A 25 -16.16 64.02 -0.90
CA ASP A 25 -15.84 65.31 -1.55
C ASP A 25 -14.30 65.45 -1.66
N SER A 26 -13.63 66.19 -2.55
CA SER A 26 -13.83 66.74 -3.90
C SER A 26 -12.46 67.35 -4.33
N LYS A 27 -12.33 67.76 -5.61
CA LYS A 27 -11.32 68.69 -6.21
C LYS A 27 -10.03 68.18 -6.89
N VAL A 28 -10.15 67.97 -8.22
CA VAL A 28 -9.47 68.64 -9.35
C VAL A 28 -8.11 69.36 -9.13
N LYS A 29 -7.06 68.96 -9.88
CA LYS A 29 -6.36 69.78 -10.90
C LYS A 29 -5.23 69.03 -11.64
N THR A 30 -5.24 69.20 -12.96
CA THR A 30 -4.25 68.88 -14.01
C THR A 30 -2.88 69.54 -13.84
N THR A 31 -1.78 68.89 -14.28
CA THR A 31 -0.88 69.35 -15.38
C THR A 31 0.29 68.40 -15.70
N ASN A 32 0.72 68.46 -16.97
CA ASN A 32 1.83 67.80 -17.68
C ASN A 32 3.18 67.67 -16.97
N TYR A 33 3.91 66.58 -17.25
CA TYR A 33 5.37 66.61 -17.45
C TYR A 33 5.83 65.46 -18.37
N LYS A 34 6.52 65.79 -19.47
CA LYS A 34 7.33 64.86 -20.27
C LYS A 34 8.68 64.68 -19.57
N ASN A 35 9.17 63.45 -19.43
CA ASN A 35 10.58 63.03 -19.66
C ASN A 35 10.92 61.68 -19.00
N THR A 36 11.43 60.76 -19.84
CA THR A 36 12.74 60.10 -19.71
C THR A 36 13.01 59.18 -18.50
N LEU A 37 12.98 57.88 -18.82
CA LEU A 37 14.01 56.86 -18.57
C LEU A 37 14.39 56.41 -17.13
N LEU A 38 14.46 55.07 -17.02
CA LEU A 38 15.12 54.21 -16.01
C LEU A 38 14.47 54.11 -14.63
N PHE A 39 13.98 52.90 -14.29
CA PHE A 39 14.49 52.13 -13.14
C PHE A 39 13.98 50.67 -13.20
N ILE A 40 14.90 49.78 -13.60
CA ILE A 40 15.18 48.47 -13.00
C ILE A 40 14.05 47.86 -12.14
N ARG A 41 13.46 46.75 -12.60
CA ARG A 41 13.09 45.57 -11.76
C ARG A 41 12.29 44.57 -12.59
N THR A 42 12.91 43.46 -13.00
CA THR A 42 12.50 42.07 -12.65
C THR A 42 13.31 41.07 -13.48
N ILE A 43 14.42 40.61 -12.91
CA ILE A 43 14.92 39.25 -13.15
C ILE A 43 14.49 38.46 -11.92
N THR A 44 13.79 37.34 -12.12
CA THR A 44 13.93 36.04 -11.41
C THR A 44 12.63 35.23 -11.44
N PHE A 45 12.78 33.91 -11.48
CA PHE A 45 11.76 32.83 -11.38
C PHE A 45 11.16 32.26 -12.67
N THR A 46 12.01 31.74 -13.55
CA THR A 46 11.70 30.48 -14.26
C THR A 46 12.80 29.46 -13.96
N GLY A 47 12.71 28.86 -12.78
CA GLY A 47 13.60 27.81 -12.32
C GLY A 47 13.00 27.17 -11.07
N LEU A 48 13.01 25.84 -11.03
CA LEU A 48 12.36 24.96 -10.05
C LEU A 48 10.86 24.71 -10.28
N SER A 49 10.55 23.62 -10.96
CA SER A 49 10.02 22.40 -10.31
C SER A 49 9.48 21.42 -11.35
N VAL A 50 10.36 20.83 -12.17
CA VAL A 50 10.06 19.55 -12.83
C VAL A 50 10.74 18.45 -12.01
N LEU A 51 10.38 18.36 -10.74
CA LEU A 51 10.34 17.08 -10.04
C LEU A 51 8.86 16.73 -10.02
N ALA A 52 8.38 16.22 -11.15
CA ALA A 52 7.12 15.51 -11.19
C ALA A 52 7.29 14.34 -10.22
N ILE A 53 6.72 14.53 -9.03
CA ILE A 53 6.46 13.49 -8.05
C ILE A 53 5.83 12.36 -8.86
N PHE A 54 6.55 11.25 -9.01
CA PHE A 54 5.94 9.98 -9.37
C PHE A 54 4.97 9.65 -8.25
N SER A 55 3.77 10.23 -8.35
CA SER A 55 2.62 9.92 -7.55
C SER A 55 2.35 8.47 -7.91
N THR A 56 2.80 7.55 -7.07
CA THR A 56 2.49 6.14 -7.20
C THR A 56 0.98 6.01 -7.11
N THR A 57 0.33 6.02 -8.26
CA THR A 57 -1.04 5.55 -8.41
C THR A 57 -0.98 4.09 -7.98
N ALA A 58 -1.34 3.83 -6.73
CA ALA A 58 -1.72 2.51 -6.29
C ALA A 58 -2.98 2.17 -7.08
N ASN A 59 -2.80 1.67 -8.30
CA ASN A 59 -3.84 0.94 -8.99
C ASN A 59 -4.30 -0.10 -7.96
N ALA A 60 -5.58 -0.06 -7.59
CA ALA A 60 -6.15 -1.05 -6.70
C ALA A 60 -6.14 -2.38 -7.45
N VAL A 61 -4.99 -3.06 -7.44
CA VAL A 61 -4.85 -4.41 -7.97
C VAL A 61 -5.71 -5.27 -7.05
N SER A 62 -6.59 -6.08 -7.62
CA SER A 62 -7.30 -7.09 -6.84
C SER A 62 -6.31 -8.17 -6.37
N ILE A 63 -6.50 -8.75 -5.18
CA ILE A 63 -5.74 -9.93 -4.70
C ILE A 63 -5.69 -11.03 -5.77
N THR A 64 -6.76 -11.15 -6.55
CA THR A 64 -6.95 -12.21 -7.55
C THR A 64 -6.48 -11.86 -8.97
N ALA A 65 -5.90 -10.68 -9.20
CA ALA A 65 -5.64 -10.16 -10.55
C ALA A 65 -4.78 -11.10 -11.43
N ASP A 66 -3.78 -11.77 -10.85
CA ASP A 66 -2.84 -12.66 -11.58
C ASP A 66 -3.15 -14.17 -11.41
N MET A 67 -4.32 -14.50 -10.85
CA MET A 67 -4.74 -15.88 -10.56
C MET A 67 -5.50 -16.48 -11.74
N SER A 68 -5.35 -17.79 -11.96
CA SER A 68 -6.21 -18.51 -12.91
C SER A 68 -7.60 -18.73 -12.31
N PRO A 69 -8.64 -18.98 -13.11
CA PRO A 69 -10.01 -19.20 -12.61
C PRO A 69 -10.11 -20.29 -11.53
N GLU A 70 -9.35 -21.37 -11.66
CA GLU A 70 -9.32 -22.46 -10.69
C GLU A 70 -8.73 -22.01 -9.36
N VAL A 71 -7.69 -21.18 -9.39
CA VAL A 71 -7.05 -20.61 -8.19
C VAL A 71 -7.95 -19.58 -7.53
N ILE A 72 -8.65 -18.75 -8.32
CA ILE A 72 -9.65 -17.79 -7.79
C ILE A 72 -10.77 -18.53 -7.06
N THR A 73 -11.25 -19.62 -7.66
CA THR A 73 -12.28 -20.47 -7.04
C THR A 73 -11.79 -21.04 -5.71
N GLU A 74 -10.57 -21.58 -5.66
CA GLU A 74 -9.99 -22.08 -4.41
C GLU A 74 -9.73 -20.95 -3.40
N TYR A 75 -9.29 -19.77 -3.83
CA TYR A 75 -9.10 -18.59 -2.98
C TYR A 75 -10.41 -18.21 -2.28
N ASN A 76 -11.49 -18.02 -3.05
CA ASN A 76 -12.81 -17.65 -2.52
C ASN A 76 -13.34 -18.71 -1.56
N LYS A 77 -13.14 -19.99 -1.89
CA LYS A 77 -13.49 -21.11 -1.01
C LYS A 77 -12.72 -21.04 0.30
N GLN A 78 -11.40 -20.87 0.26
CA GLN A 78 -10.58 -20.82 1.48
C GLN A 78 -10.91 -19.61 2.35
N LEU A 79 -11.23 -18.47 1.74
CA LEU A 79 -11.69 -17.28 2.45
C LEU A 79 -13.04 -17.50 3.13
N ALA A 80 -13.98 -18.18 2.45
CA ALA A 80 -15.29 -18.51 2.98
C ALA A 80 -15.25 -19.54 4.12
N LEU A 81 -14.23 -20.41 4.16
CA LEU A 81 -14.01 -21.37 5.25
C LEU A 81 -13.51 -20.71 6.55
N GLN A 82 -13.14 -19.42 6.52
CA GLN A 82 -12.68 -18.72 7.72
C GLN A 82 -13.86 -18.10 8.48
N ASP A 83 -14.07 -18.58 9.72
CA ASP A 83 -15.11 -18.09 10.62
C ASP A 83 -14.73 -16.81 11.38
N TRP A 84 -13.47 -16.35 11.25
CA TRP A 84 -12.99 -15.17 11.94
C TRP A 84 -13.69 -13.89 11.46
N PRO A 85 -14.25 -13.05 12.34
CA PRO A 85 -14.99 -11.85 11.89
C PRO A 85 -14.09 -10.83 11.19
N ALA A 86 -12.81 -10.78 11.54
CA ALA A 86 -11.89 -9.78 11.01
C ALA A 86 -11.20 -10.25 9.73
N MET A 87 -11.34 -9.46 8.65
CA MET A 87 -10.79 -9.80 7.33
C MET A 87 -9.27 -10.06 7.36
N HIS A 88 -8.49 -9.21 8.04
CA HIS A 88 -7.04 -9.40 8.15
C HIS A 88 -6.66 -10.76 8.75
N THR A 89 -7.43 -11.25 9.74
CA THR A 89 -7.25 -12.58 10.33
C THR A 89 -7.60 -13.68 9.35
N LYS A 90 -8.71 -13.54 8.60
CA LYS A 90 -9.05 -14.48 7.53
C LYS A 90 -7.92 -14.60 6.51
N LEU A 91 -7.39 -13.46 6.04
CA LEU A 91 -6.30 -13.42 5.06
C LEU A 91 -5.01 -14.04 5.58
N ALA A 92 -4.69 -13.81 6.85
CA ALA A 92 -3.49 -14.37 7.49
C ALA A 92 -3.57 -15.89 7.70
N LEU A 93 -4.78 -16.44 7.88
CA LEU A 93 -4.99 -17.84 8.28
C LEU A 93 -5.58 -18.75 7.20
N MET A 94 -6.14 -18.20 6.11
CA MET A 94 -6.66 -19.01 5.01
C MET A 94 -5.57 -19.91 4.40
N ASP A 95 -5.92 -21.11 3.95
CA ASP A 95 -4.94 -21.92 3.22
C ASP A 95 -4.55 -21.24 1.90
N ASN A 96 -3.28 -21.37 1.52
CA ASN A 96 -2.80 -20.87 0.23
C ASN A 96 -3.54 -21.58 -0.93
N PRO A 97 -4.17 -20.82 -1.85
CA PRO A 97 -5.04 -21.38 -2.90
C PRO A 97 -4.27 -22.22 -3.94
N TYR A 98 -2.94 -22.09 -4.02
CA TYR A 98 -2.10 -22.91 -4.89
C TYR A 98 -1.71 -24.26 -4.27
N SER A 99 -1.97 -24.49 -2.98
CA SER A 99 -1.48 -25.67 -2.24
C SER A 99 -1.96 -26.99 -2.83
N LYS A 100 -3.22 -27.08 -3.25
CA LYS A 100 -3.78 -28.29 -3.85
C LYS A 100 -3.10 -28.64 -5.18
N LEU A 101 -2.95 -27.65 -6.07
CA LEU A 101 -2.28 -27.82 -7.36
C LEU A 101 -0.81 -28.21 -7.17
N HIS A 102 -0.10 -27.53 -6.26
CA HIS A 102 1.28 -27.87 -5.93
C HIS A 102 1.43 -29.29 -5.37
N LYS A 103 0.47 -29.76 -4.56
CA LYS A 103 0.45 -31.16 -4.07
C LYS A 103 0.30 -32.16 -5.22
N VAL A 104 -0.53 -31.86 -6.22
CA VAL A 104 -0.67 -32.69 -7.43
C VAL A 104 0.65 -32.74 -8.22
N ILE A 105 1.29 -31.59 -8.43
CA ILE A 105 2.61 -31.50 -9.09
C ILE A 105 3.63 -32.37 -8.34
N ARG A 106 3.76 -32.21 -7.02
CA ARG A 106 4.70 -33.02 -6.22
C ARG A 106 4.48 -34.52 -6.36
N LYS A 107 3.24 -34.97 -6.53
CA LYS A 107 2.93 -36.39 -6.77
C LYS A 107 3.35 -36.82 -8.18
N LYS A 108 3.04 -36.02 -9.21
CA LYS A 108 3.46 -36.28 -10.60
C LYS A 108 4.98 -36.36 -10.73
N LEU A 109 5.70 -35.40 -10.15
CA LEU A 109 7.16 -35.36 -10.17
C LEU A 109 7.80 -36.65 -9.64
N LYS A 110 7.23 -37.24 -8.59
CA LYS A 110 7.69 -38.52 -8.02
C LYS A 110 7.31 -39.72 -8.88
N LYS A 111 6.09 -39.73 -9.42
CA LYS A 111 5.57 -40.83 -10.26
C LYS A 111 6.33 -40.95 -11.58
N GLU A 112 6.73 -39.81 -12.14
CA GLU A 112 7.40 -39.70 -13.45
C GLU A 112 8.93 -39.58 -13.30
N ALA A 113 9.48 -39.99 -12.16
CA ALA A 113 10.91 -39.91 -11.89
C ALA A 113 11.70 -40.89 -12.78
N PRO A 114 12.78 -40.44 -13.46
CA PRO A 114 13.70 -41.35 -14.13
C PRO A 114 14.35 -42.32 -13.15
N GLU A 115 14.81 -43.46 -13.67
CA GLU A 115 15.55 -44.44 -12.87
C GLU A 115 16.74 -43.78 -12.14
N GLY A 116 16.92 -44.15 -10.88
CA GLY A 116 17.94 -43.57 -10.00
C GLY A 116 17.64 -42.16 -9.47
N LYS A 117 16.52 -41.52 -9.84
CA LYS A 117 16.15 -40.18 -9.34
C LYS A 117 14.94 -40.21 -8.42
N ARG A 118 14.92 -39.32 -7.41
CA ARG A 118 13.78 -39.17 -6.46
C ARG A 118 12.55 -38.50 -7.09
N ARG A 119 12.77 -37.67 -8.11
CA ARG A 119 11.74 -36.91 -8.84
C ARG A 119 12.27 -36.52 -10.21
N ARG A 120 11.39 -36.32 -11.20
CA ARG A 120 11.74 -35.61 -12.43
C ARG A 120 11.89 -34.10 -12.18
N LEU A 121 12.48 -33.43 -13.16
CA LEU A 121 12.53 -31.97 -13.21
C LEU A 121 11.13 -31.40 -13.46
N MET A 122 10.87 -30.24 -12.86
CA MET A 122 9.67 -29.45 -13.11
C MET A 122 9.71 -28.84 -14.51
N THR A 123 8.55 -28.79 -15.14
CA THR A 123 8.32 -27.95 -16.32
C THR A 123 8.30 -26.47 -15.93
N LYS A 124 8.42 -25.59 -16.92
CA LYS A 124 8.36 -24.13 -16.70
C LYS A 124 7.04 -23.72 -16.01
N GLU A 125 5.93 -24.31 -16.41
CA GLU A 125 4.59 -24.04 -15.88
C GLU A 125 4.48 -24.50 -14.42
N GLU A 126 5.03 -25.67 -14.08
CA GLU A 126 5.07 -26.18 -12.70
C GLU A 126 5.96 -25.34 -11.80
N SER A 127 7.12 -24.89 -12.31
CA SER A 127 8.01 -23.96 -11.61
C SER A 127 7.34 -22.59 -11.40
N MET A 128 6.60 -22.09 -12.40
CA MET A 128 5.83 -20.85 -12.29
C MET A 128 4.73 -20.96 -11.23
N LEU A 129 3.98 -22.07 -11.20
CA LEU A 129 2.96 -22.30 -10.17
C LEU A 129 3.58 -22.39 -8.77
N THR A 130 4.72 -23.08 -8.64
CA THR A 130 5.46 -23.18 -7.38
C THR A 130 5.94 -21.80 -6.91
N ALA A 131 6.40 -20.95 -7.83
CA ALA A 131 6.78 -19.57 -7.56
C ALA A 131 5.57 -18.72 -7.11
N LYS A 132 4.42 -18.83 -7.78
CA LYS A 132 3.17 -18.15 -7.37
C LYS A 132 2.72 -18.59 -5.97
N LYS A 133 2.77 -19.90 -5.68
CA LYS A 133 2.49 -20.42 -4.34
C LYS A 133 3.41 -19.77 -3.31
N LYS A 134 4.73 -19.79 -3.56
CA LYS A 134 5.72 -19.24 -2.63
C LYS A 134 5.53 -17.74 -2.39
N ARG A 135 5.25 -16.97 -3.44
CA ARG A 135 4.89 -15.55 -3.34
C ARG A 135 3.69 -15.36 -2.42
N PHE A 136 2.64 -16.16 -2.61
CA PHE A 136 1.45 -16.10 -1.77
C PHE A 136 1.75 -16.44 -0.31
N ASP A 137 2.52 -17.51 -0.04
CA ASP A 137 2.91 -17.89 1.33
C ASP A 137 3.63 -16.73 2.05
N TYR A 138 4.59 -16.08 1.38
CA TYR A 138 5.34 -14.98 1.99
C TYR A 138 4.48 -13.74 2.20
N CYS A 139 3.66 -13.36 1.21
CA CYS A 139 2.77 -12.22 1.34
C CYS A 139 1.73 -12.42 2.43
N GLN A 140 1.16 -13.63 2.53
CA GLN A 140 0.23 -14.00 3.60
C GLN A 140 0.89 -13.94 4.97
N ALA A 141 2.08 -14.53 5.13
CA ALA A 141 2.82 -14.50 6.40
C ALA A 141 3.14 -13.07 6.88
N SER A 142 3.26 -12.12 5.94
CA SER A 142 3.51 -10.71 6.25
C SER A 142 2.24 -9.90 6.60
N VAL A 143 1.04 -10.46 6.50
CA VAL A 143 -0.21 -9.73 6.83
C VAL A 143 -0.24 -9.31 8.29
N SER A 144 0.05 -10.23 9.22
CA SER A 144 0.08 -9.91 10.65
C SER A 144 1.13 -8.84 10.96
N PHE A 145 2.33 -8.99 10.38
CA PHE A 145 3.39 -7.99 10.54
C PHE A 145 2.98 -6.61 10.03
N PHE A 146 2.30 -6.51 8.88
CA PHE A 146 1.76 -5.24 8.38
C PHE A 146 0.77 -4.61 9.37
N VAL A 147 -0.18 -5.41 9.89
CA VAL A 147 -1.18 -4.93 10.86
C VAL A 147 -0.50 -4.42 12.12
N ASP A 148 0.37 -5.23 12.73
CA ASP A 148 1.05 -4.90 13.98
C ASP A 148 1.98 -3.69 13.81
N PHE A 149 2.71 -3.63 12.70
CA PHE A 149 3.57 -2.50 12.41
C PHE A 149 2.75 -1.21 12.20
N SER A 150 1.61 -1.27 11.52
CA SER A 150 0.77 -0.07 11.32
C SER A 150 0.26 0.50 12.65
N GLU A 151 -0.10 -0.35 13.60
CA GLU A 151 -0.56 0.05 14.93
C GLU A 151 0.60 0.67 15.71
N ARG A 152 1.74 -0.03 15.75
CA ARG A 152 2.96 0.46 16.40
C ARG A 152 3.41 1.80 15.80
N ALA A 153 3.33 1.96 14.49
CA ALA A 153 3.71 3.19 13.81
C ALA A 153 2.77 4.35 14.16
N GLN A 154 1.47 4.11 14.35
CA GLN A 154 0.56 5.13 14.90
C GLN A 154 1.00 5.53 16.30
N THR A 155 1.05 4.56 17.22
CA THR A 155 1.38 4.79 18.62
C THR A 155 2.69 5.58 18.75
N LEU A 156 3.77 5.10 18.11
CA LEU A 156 5.10 5.69 18.24
C LEU A 156 5.27 7.02 17.51
N SER A 157 4.50 7.29 16.46
CA SER A 157 4.55 8.59 15.78
C SER A 157 3.64 9.66 16.39
N THR A 158 2.82 9.29 17.38
CA THR A 158 1.96 10.23 18.11
C THR A 158 2.25 10.29 19.61
N VAL A 159 3.35 9.69 20.09
CA VAL A 159 3.79 9.84 21.49
C VAL A 159 4.13 11.31 21.75
N GLU A 160 3.48 11.92 22.73
CA GLU A 160 3.62 13.35 23.05
C GLU A 160 5.05 13.77 23.39
N GLN A 161 5.81 12.89 24.03
CA GLN A 161 7.13 13.22 24.57
C GLN A 161 8.27 13.11 23.54
N ASN A 162 8.12 12.31 22.48
CA ASN A 162 9.10 12.21 21.39
C ASN A 162 8.53 11.34 20.23
N PRO A 163 7.78 11.91 19.29
CA PRO A 163 7.23 11.13 18.19
C PRO A 163 8.35 10.63 17.26
N LEU A 164 8.39 9.34 16.98
CA LEU A 164 9.36 8.77 16.06
C LEU A 164 9.01 9.11 14.60
N SER A 165 10.05 9.50 13.84
CA SER A 165 9.96 9.68 12.39
C SER A 165 9.83 8.34 11.66
N GLU A 166 9.44 8.40 10.38
CA GLU A 166 9.43 7.25 9.48
C GLU A 166 10.79 6.54 9.49
N ASP A 167 11.86 7.28 9.21
CA ASP A 167 13.22 6.75 9.15
C ASP A 167 13.65 6.04 10.43
N ALA A 168 13.33 6.62 11.59
CA ALA A 168 13.65 6.03 12.88
C ALA A 168 12.90 4.71 13.11
N LEU A 169 11.62 4.65 12.73
CA LEU A 169 10.81 3.45 12.83
C LEU A 169 11.22 2.37 11.84
N MET A 170 11.54 2.73 10.60
CA MET A 170 12.02 1.78 9.60
C MET A 170 13.34 1.13 10.05
N LYS A 171 14.33 1.93 10.44
CA LYS A 171 15.63 1.43 10.94
C LYS A 171 15.47 0.55 12.18
N GLY A 172 14.53 0.90 13.07
CA GLY A 172 14.22 0.14 14.28
C GLY A 172 13.58 -1.24 14.05
N ASN A 173 13.22 -1.61 12.81
CA ASN A 173 12.73 -2.95 12.45
C ASN A 173 13.81 -3.82 11.78
N GLY A 174 15.09 -3.49 11.96
CA GLY A 174 16.21 -4.31 11.50
C GLY A 174 16.38 -4.30 9.98
N VAL A 175 15.85 -3.28 9.30
CA VAL A 175 15.99 -3.06 7.87
C VAL A 175 16.76 -1.77 7.61
N GLU A 176 17.50 -1.75 6.51
CA GLU A 176 18.16 -0.52 6.06
C GLU A 176 17.10 0.39 5.42
N TYR A 177 17.13 1.69 5.75
CA TYR A 177 16.20 2.66 5.20
C TYR A 177 16.94 3.94 4.74
N PRO A 178 16.79 4.37 3.47
CA PRO A 178 15.98 3.73 2.42
C PRO A 178 16.49 2.33 2.06
N PHE A 179 15.58 1.44 1.63
CA PHE A 179 15.93 0.04 1.35
C PHE A 179 17.02 -0.07 0.27
N THR A 180 17.98 -0.97 0.47
CA THR A 180 19.03 -1.19 -0.53
C THR A 180 18.48 -1.86 -1.80
N LYS A 181 19.24 -1.80 -2.90
CA LYS A 181 18.87 -2.48 -4.15
C LYS A 181 18.78 -4.00 -3.95
N GLU A 182 19.68 -4.56 -3.15
CA GLU A 182 19.75 -5.99 -2.85
C GLU A 182 18.51 -6.45 -2.09
N GLN A 183 18.08 -5.69 -1.08
CA GLN A 183 16.86 -5.99 -0.34
C GLN A 183 15.61 -5.82 -1.23
N THR A 184 15.60 -4.77 -2.05
CA THR A 184 14.50 -4.49 -3.00
C THR A 184 14.31 -5.58 -4.05
N ASN A 185 15.40 -6.26 -4.43
CA ASN A 185 15.39 -7.36 -5.39
C ASN A 185 15.34 -8.76 -4.75
N SER A 186 15.17 -8.84 -3.42
CA SER A 186 15.08 -10.12 -2.71
C SER A 186 13.63 -10.52 -2.48
N ALA A 187 13.26 -11.69 -2.99
CA ALA A 187 11.95 -12.29 -2.75
C ALA A 187 11.61 -12.46 -1.26
N ASN A 188 12.61 -12.66 -0.40
CA ASN A 188 12.40 -12.88 1.03
C ASN A 188 12.11 -11.57 1.77
N PHE A 189 12.68 -10.45 1.33
CA PHE A 189 12.57 -9.16 2.04
C PHE A 189 11.47 -8.26 1.48
N ARG A 190 11.10 -8.43 0.20
CA ARG A 190 10.15 -7.55 -0.47
C ARG A 190 8.77 -7.47 0.20
N PRO A 191 8.16 -8.56 0.69
CA PRO A 191 6.91 -8.50 1.46
C PRO A 191 7.01 -7.62 2.71
N THR A 192 8.09 -7.78 3.49
CA THR A 192 8.37 -6.98 4.69
C THR A 192 8.55 -5.50 4.35
N GLN A 193 9.24 -5.18 3.27
CA GLN A 193 9.39 -3.79 2.81
C GLN A 193 8.05 -3.15 2.47
N ILE A 194 7.18 -3.86 1.73
CA ILE A 194 5.84 -3.38 1.42
C ILE A 194 5.01 -3.21 2.70
N ALA A 195 5.10 -4.15 3.63
CA ALA A 195 4.41 -4.09 4.92
C ALA A 195 4.85 -2.86 5.73
N LEU A 196 6.15 -2.58 5.77
CA LEU A 196 6.71 -1.40 6.42
C LEU A 196 6.23 -0.10 5.74
N THR A 197 6.45 0.04 4.43
CA THR A 197 6.05 1.24 3.68
C THR A 197 4.54 1.50 3.78
N LEU A 198 3.71 0.49 3.56
CA LEU A 198 2.26 0.65 3.64
C LEU A 198 1.77 0.79 5.09
N GLY A 199 2.40 0.12 6.05
CA GLY A 199 2.01 0.23 7.45
C GLY A 199 2.29 1.63 8.01
N TRP A 200 3.36 2.28 7.55
CA TRP A 200 3.60 3.70 7.82
C TRP A 200 2.60 4.62 7.11
N LYS A 201 2.28 4.33 5.84
CA LYS A 201 1.26 5.07 5.10
C LYS A 201 -0.14 4.98 5.75
N TYR A 202 -0.48 3.81 6.29
CA TYR A 202 -1.79 3.49 6.88
C TYR A 202 -1.72 3.29 8.39
N LYS A 203 -0.93 4.11 9.08
CA LYS A 203 -0.80 4.11 10.55
C LYS A 203 -2.14 4.00 11.26
N GLY A 204 -2.24 3.03 12.18
CA GLY A 204 -3.43 2.75 13.00
C GLY A 204 -4.61 2.17 12.22
N LYS A 205 -4.44 1.92 10.92
CA LYS A 205 -5.49 1.44 10.01
C LYS A 205 -5.12 0.13 9.31
N GLY A 206 -4.07 -0.58 9.74
CA GLY A 206 -3.66 -1.82 9.07
C GLY A 206 -4.75 -2.87 8.98
N LYS A 207 -5.60 -3.03 10.00
CA LYS A 207 -6.76 -3.94 9.94
C LYS A 207 -7.71 -3.62 8.79
N GLN A 208 -7.92 -2.34 8.49
CA GLN A 208 -8.79 -1.85 7.41
C GLN A 208 -8.15 -2.00 6.03
N TYR A 209 -6.81 -1.90 5.96
CA TYR A 209 -6.05 -1.94 4.70
C TYR A 209 -5.33 -3.27 4.45
N ALA A 210 -5.68 -4.34 5.18
CA ALA A 210 -5.03 -5.65 5.04
C ALA A 210 -5.20 -6.25 3.63
N GLU A 211 -6.37 -6.07 3.01
CA GLU A 211 -6.61 -6.50 1.62
C GLU A 211 -5.73 -5.72 0.64
N ALA A 212 -5.64 -4.39 0.81
CA ALA A 212 -4.79 -3.53 -0.02
C ALA A 212 -3.31 -3.88 0.12
N PHE A 213 -2.86 -4.19 1.34
CA PHE A 213 -1.52 -4.71 1.60
C PHE A 213 -1.28 -6.03 0.84
N LEU A 214 -2.17 -7.02 1.04
CA LEU A 214 -1.98 -8.34 0.44
C LEU A 214 -1.97 -8.25 -1.09
N ALA A 215 -2.85 -7.44 -1.68
CA ALA A 215 -2.86 -7.23 -3.12
C ALA A 215 -1.58 -6.56 -3.63
N SER A 216 -1.10 -5.52 -2.93
CA SER A 216 0.18 -4.86 -3.26
C SER A 216 1.36 -5.82 -3.15
N CYS A 217 1.36 -6.70 -2.14
CA CYS A 217 2.39 -7.72 -2.00
C CYS A 217 2.31 -8.77 -3.11
N LEU A 218 1.12 -9.21 -3.47
CA LEU A 218 0.94 -10.17 -4.57
C LEU A 218 1.28 -9.58 -5.93
N ALA A 219 1.36 -8.26 -6.07
CA ALA A 219 1.89 -7.61 -7.27
C ALA A 219 3.43 -7.69 -7.39
N ILE A 220 4.16 -8.20 -6.38
CA ILE A 220 5.60 -8.47 -6.51
C ILE A 220 5.82 -9.42 -7.70
N PRO A 221 6.73 -9.11 -8.64
CA PRO A 221 6.96 -9.96 -9.81
C PRO A 221 7.25 -11.42 -9.44
N VAL A 222 6.54 -12.37 -10.06
CA VAL A 222 6.73 -13.82 -9.83
C VAL A 222 8.16 -14.24 -10.15
N SER A 223 8.84 -13.54 -11.07
CA SER A 223 10.23 -13.79 -11.46
C SER A 223 11.20 -13.75 -10.27
N LEU A 224 10.93 -12.99 -9.21
CA LEU A 224 11.75 -12.99 -7.99
C LEU A 224 11.66 -14.32 -7.22
N TYR A 225 10.55 -15.03 -7.35
CA TYR A 225 10.29 -16.32 -6.69
C TYR A 225 10.57 -17.51 -7.60
N TYR A 226 10.72 -17.27 -8.90
CA TYR A 226 10.96 -18.29 -9.91
C TYR A 226 12.35 -18.89 -9.73
N LYS A 227 12.41 -20.22 -9.70
CA LYS A 227 13.65 -20.98 -9.79
C LYS A 227 13.42 -22.08 -10.81
N GLU A 228 14.27 -22.09 -11.83
CA GLU A 228 14.31 -23.20 -12.77
C GLU A 228 14.84 -24.44 -12.06
N ASP A 229 14.16 -25.56 -12.28
CA ASP A 229 14.53 -26.84 -11.70
C ASP A 229 15.61 -27.47 -12.59
N LYS A 230 16.78 -27.73 -12.02
CA LYS A 230 17.97 -28.22 -12.72
C LYS A 230 18.38 -29.58 -12.18
#